data_AF-A0A8X8DG97-F1
#
_entry.id   AF-A0A8X8DG97-F1
#
_cell.length_a   1.000
_cell.length_b   1.000
_cell.length_c   1.000
_cell.angle_alpha   90.00
_cell.angle_beta   90.00
_cell.angle_gamma   90.00
#
_symmetry.space_group_name_H-M   'P 1'
#
loop_
_entity.id
_entity.type
_entity.pdbx_description
1 polymer ?
#
loop_
_entity_poly.entity_id
_entity_poly.type
_entity_poly.pdbx_seq_one_letter_code
_entity_poly.pdbx_strand_id
1 'polypeptide(L)'
;MERSWKLIPQLLLIACFVFQICASYDVVVGVWKLSKSEGHDDYGLLVSEKAKRYAIVKELDSVFSLTDGTVVLQFEVRLQNGLQCGGAYLKYLRHQESTISSTPPSVPSDKFSHVYTAILKPDNKLKILIDGEEKKAANFLSAEDFEPALIPPKTIPDPDDRKPKDWDERAKIPDPDGVKPDDWDEDAPMEIEDEDAVKPEGWLDDEPEEIDDLDALKPGEWDEEEDGEWEPPKNDNPKCELAPGCGEWKRPMKRNPAYK
;
A
#
# COMPACT_ATOMS: atom_id res chain seq x y z
N MET A 1 -38.32 17.40 -39.33
CA MET A 1 -37.26 16.45 -39.70
C MET A 1 -36.21 16.49 -38.59
N GLU A 2 -36.46 15.80 -37.48
CA GLU A 2 -35.49 15.68 -36.39
C GLU A 2 -34.61 14.46 -36.67
N ARG A 3 -33.31 14.70 -36.88
CA ARG A 3 -32.32 13.64 -37.07
C ARG A 3 -31.95 13.10 -35.69
N SER A 4 -32.57 11.98 -35.33
CA SER A 4 -32.18 11.15 -34.18
C SER A 4 -30.78 10.59 -34.43
N TRP A 5 -29.78 11.09 -33.73
CA TRP A 5 -28.45 10.49 -33.65
C TRP A 5 -28.57 9.22 -32.78
N LYS A 6 -28.78 8.07 -33.42
CA LYS A 6 -28.56 6.77 -32.75
C LYS A 6 -27.04 6.59 -32.65
N LEU A 7 -26.48 6.81 -31.47
CA LEU A 7 -25.17 6.27 -31.10
C LEU A 7 -25.27 4.75 -31.20
N ILE A 8 -24.71 4.20 -32.27
CA ILE A 8 -24.51 2.75 -32.40
C ILE A 8 -23.26 2.46 -31.56
N PRO A 9 -23.34 1.66 -30.47
CA PRO A 9 -22.15 1.30 -29.71
C PRO A 9 -21.30 0.34 -30.56
N GLN A 10 -20.26 0.87 -31.21
CA GLN A 10 -19.21 0.06 -31.80
C GLN A 10 -18.31 -0.48 -30.69
N LEU A 11 -18.00 -1.77 -30.77
CA LEU A 11 -17.16 -2.47 -29.81
C LEU A 11 -15.69 -2.35 -30.21
N LEU A 12 -14.90 -1.80 -29.29
CA LEU A 12 -13.47 -1.56 -29.42
C LEU A 12 -12.72 -2.54 -28.52
N LEU A 13 -11.80 -3.32 -29.10
CA LEU A 13 -10.82 -4.08 -28.32
C LEU A 13 -9.62 -3.17 -28.05
N ILE A 14 -9.38 -2.82 -26.78
CA ILE A 14 -8.18 -2.09 -26.37
C ILE A 14 -7.21 -3.06 -25.71
N ALA A 15 -6.05 -3.31 -26.33
CA ALA A 15 -4.92 -3.86 -25.58
C ALA A 15 -4.28 -2.72 -24.79
N CYS A 16 -4.42 -2.75 -23.46
CA CYS A 16 -3.97 -1.68 -22.57
C CYS A 16 -2.92 -2.26 -21.62
N PHE A 17 -1.71 -1.74 -21.68
CA PHE A 17 -0.63 -2.12 -20.77
C PHE A 17 -0.40 -0.95 -19.82
N VAL A 18 -0.84 -1.14 -18.58
CA VAL A 18 -0.72 -0.12 -17.53
C VAL A 18 0.46 -0.49 -16.65
N PHE A 19 1.52 0.31 -16.73
CA PHE A 19 2.53 0.40 -15.69
C PHE A 19 1.95 1.31 -14.59
N GLN A 20 1.55 0.73 -13.47
CA GLN A 20 0.98 1.46 -12.33
C GLN A 20 2.07 1.67 -11.27
N ILE A 21 2.84 2.77 -11.34
CA ILE A 21 3.38 3.47 -10.17
C ILE A 21 3.28 4.98 -10.42
N CYS A 22 2.81 5.67 -9.38
CA CYS A 22 2.80 7.12 -9.13
C CYS A 22 3.45 8.02 -10.19
N ALA A 23 2.64 8.67 -11.01
CA ALA A 23 3.00 9.98 -11.56
C ALA A 23 1.72 10.73 -11.95
N SER A 24 1.53 11.85 -11.25
CA SER A 24 0.64 12.95 -11.60
C SER A 24 0.95 13.47 -13.01
N TYR A 25 -0.11 13.74 -13.78
CA TYR A 25 -0.18 14.67 -14.90
C TYR A 25 1.03 14.72 -15.85
N ASP A 26 1.09 13.77 -16.78
CA ASP A 26 1.30 13.97 -18.23
C ASP A 26 1.23 12.61 -18.95
N VAL A 27 0.28 12.45 -19.88
CA VAL A 27 0.04 11.18 -20.59
C VAL A 27 1.08 11.01 -21.69
N VAL A 28 2.27 10.52 -21.35
CA VAL A 28 3.25 10.09 -22.35
C VAL A 28 2.88 8.68 -22.83
N VAL A 29 2.27 8.62 -24.03
CA VAL A 29 1.94 7.35 -24.71
C VAL A 29 3.22 6.80 -25.35
N GLY A 30 3.57 5.56 -25.03
CA GLY A 30 4.71 4.87 -25.68
C GLY A 30 4.37 4.39 -27.10
N VAL A 31 5.39 4.16 -27.93
CA VAL A 31 5.20 3.71 -29.32
C VAL A 31 5.33 2.19 -29.42
N TRP A 32 4.33 1.55 -30.02
CA TRP A 32 4.37 0.13 -30.35
C TRP A 32 5.29 -0.15 -31.53
N LYS A 33 6.11 -1.20 -31.44
CA LYS A 33 6.98 -1.64 -32.54
C LYS A 33 6.61 -3.06 -32.96
N LEU A 34 6.47 -3.29 -34.26
CA LEU A 34 6.43 -4.64 -34.80
C LEU A 34 7.87 -5.18 -34.86
N SER A 35 8.18 -6.20 -34.07
CA SER A 35 9.53 -6.76 -34.02
C SER A 35 9.50 -8.27 -33.83
N LYS A 36 10.54 -8.93 -34.35
CA LYS A 36 10.78 -10.35 -34.11
C LYS A 36 11.08 -10.57 -32.63
N SER A 37 10.44 -11.55 -32.01
CA SER A 37 10.69 -11.88 -30.60
C SER A 37 12.04 -12.57 -30.43
N GLU A 38 12.81 -12.20 -29.41
CA GLU A 38 14.14 -12.79 -29.19
C GLU A 38 14.01 -14.30 -28.95
N GLY A 39 14.66 -15.11 -29.79
CA GLY A 39 14.62 -16.58 -29.70
C GLY A 39 13.35 -17.26 -30.24
N HIS A 40 12.49 -16.55 -30.98
CA HIS A 40 11.35 -17.14 -31.71
C HIS A 40 11.32 -16.64 -33.16
N ASP A 41 10.64 -17.38 -34.04
CA ASP A 41 10.48 -16.97 -35.44
C ASP A 41 9.34 -15.98 -35.69
N ASP A 42 8.51 -15.75 -34.67
CA ASP A 42 7.31 -14.93 -34.79
C ASP A 42 7.55 -13.44 -34.52
N TYR A 43 6.74 -12.61 -35.18
CA TYR A 43 6.66 -11.17 -34.95
C TYR A 43 5.56 -10.86 -33.93
N GLY A 44 5.85 -9.92 -33.03
CA GLY A 44 4.91 -9.46 -32.02
C GLY A 44 4.89 -7.94 -31.91
N LEU A 45 3.87 -7.44 -31.22
CA LEU A 45 3.78 -6.05 -30.80
C LEU A 45 4.65 -5.86 -29.55
N LEU A 46 5.80 -5.22 -29.73
CA LEU A 46 6.78 -4.98 -28.68
C LEU A 46 6.58 -3.62 -28.02
N VAL A 47 6.60 -3.67 -26.69
CA VAL A 47 6.68 -2.51 -25.79
C VAL A 47 8.14 -2.34 -25.36
N SER A 48 8.84 -1.35 -25.94
CA SER A 48 10.29 -1.19 -25.73
C SER A 48 10.69 -0.18 -24.65
N GLU A 49 9.83 0.79 -24.34
CA GLU A 49 10.19 1.89 -23.43
C GLU A 49 9.62 1.65 -22.03
N LYS A 50 10.47 1.80 -21.01
CA LYS A 50 10.10 1.62 -19.60
C LYS A 50 9.29 2.82 -19.11
N ALA A 51 8.45 2.59 -18.08
CA ALA A 51 7.67 3.62 -17.39
C ALA A 51 6.75 4.47 -18.30
N LYS A 52 6.25 3.88 -19.40
CA LYS A 52 5.24 4.50 -20.27
C LYS A 52 3.94 3.71 -20.28
N ARG A 53 2.84 4.39 -20.58
CA ARG A 53 1.53 3.76 -20.80
C ARG A 53 1.37 3.44 -22.28
N TYR A 54 0.83 2.26 -22.58
CA TYR A 54 0.59 1.82 -23.94
C TYR A 54 -0.87 1.44 -24.12
N ALA A 55 -1.47 1.94 -25.19
CA ALA A 55 -2.79 1.55 -25.64
C ALA A 55 -2.74 1.34 -27.15
N ILE A 56 -3.27 0.22 -27.61
CA ILE A 56 -3.59 0.01 -29.03
C ILE A 56 -5.00 -0.51 -29.11
N VAL A 57 -5.76 0.01 -30.07
CA VAL A 57 -7.18 -0.28 -30.21
C VAL A 57 -7.45 -0.86 -31.59
N LYS A 58 -8.18 -1.97 -31.65
CA LYS A 58 -8.66 -2.56 -32.88
C LYS A 58 -10.17 -2.74 -32.80
N GLU A 59 -10.87 -2.12 -33.73
CA GLU A 59 -12.29 -2.40 -33.96
C GLU A 59 -12.47 -3.81 -34.49
N LEU A 60 -13.49 -4.50 -33.99
CA LEU A 60 -13.87 -5.81 -34.49
C LEU A 60 -14.76 -5.67 -35.73
N ASP A 61 -14.59 -6.58 -36.68
CA ASP A 61 -15.34 -6.54 -37.95
C ASP A 61 -16.85 -6.80 -37.75
N SER A 62 -17.23 -7.46 -36.65
CA SER A 62 -18.62 -7.69 -36.28
C SER A 62 -18.85 -7.51 -34.78
N VAL A 63 -20.03 -6.98 -34.44
CA VAL A 63 -20.51 -6.91 -33.06
C VAL A 63 -21.06 -8.28 -32.68
N PHE A 64 -20.54 -8.86 -31.60
CA PHE A 64 -21.09 -10.09 -31.02
C PHE A 64 -21.69 -9.81 -29.64
N SER A 65 -22.78 -10.52 -29.33
CA SER A 65 -23.37 -10.52 -28.00
C SER A 65 -22.76 -11.65 -27.15
N LEU A 66 -22.77 -11.48 -25.84
CA LEU A 66 -22.38 -12.57 -24.92
C LEU A 66 -23.52 -13.58 -24.68
N THR A 67 -24.71 -13.33 -25.21
CA THR A 67 -25.91 -14.16 -24.97
C THR A 67 -26.09 -15.26 -26.01
N ASP A 68 -25.57 -15.06 -27.22
CA ASP A 68 -25.91 -15.91 -28.37
C ASP A 68 -24.95 -17.11 -28.53
N GLY A 69 -23.92 -17.23 -27.68
CA GLY A 69 -22.96 -18.31 -27.76
C GLY A 69 -21.83 -18.23 -26.74
N THR A 70 -20.93 -19.21 -26.79
CA THR A 70 -19.70 -19.20 -25.98
C THR A 70 -18.67 -18.30 -26.66
N VAL A 71 -18.13 -17.34 -25.91
CA VAL A 71 -17.07 -16.44 -26.38
C VAL A 71 -15.74 -16.90 -25.80
N VAL A 72 -14.75 -17.02 -26.67
CA VAL A 72 -13.38 -17.37 -26.29
C VAL A 72 -12.48 -16.20 -26.65
N LEU A 73 -11.86 -15.61 -25.64
CA LEU A 73 -10.84 -14.58 -25.79
C LEU A 73 -9.49 -15.22 -25.49
N GLN A 74 -8.57 -15.19 -26.44
CA GLN A 74 -7.25 -15.77 -26.27
C GLN A 74 -6.19 -14.80 -26.77
N PHE A 75 -5.12 -14.64 -25.99
CA PHE A 75 -3.95 -13.87 -26.39
C PHE A 75 -2.68 -14.46 -25.78
N GLU A 76 -1.57 -14.21 -26.45
CA GLU A 76 -0.25 -14.64 -26.00
C GLU A 76 0.53 -13.42 -25.49
N VAL A 77 1.21 -13.58 -24.35
CA VAL A 77 2.11 -12.57 -23.81
C VAL A 77 3.46 -13.20 -23.52
N ARG A 78 4.51 -12.46 -23.86
CA ARG A 78 5.88 -12.82 -23.50
C ARG A 78 6.59 -11.65 -22.85
N LEU A 79 7.07 -11.86 -21.63
CA LEU A 79 7.80 -10.86 -20.84
C LEU A 79 9.31 -11.07 -20.98
N GLN A 80 9.87 -10.73 -22.15
CA GLN A 80 11.28 -10.99 -22.50
C GLN A 80 12.30 -10.52 -21.45
N ASN A 81 12.05 -9.34 -20.86
CA ASN A 81 12.92 -8.73 -19.85
C ASN A 81 12.40 -8.91 -18.41
N GLY A 82 11.37 -9.75 -18.21
CA GLY A 82 10.60 -9.80 -16.97
C GLY A 82 9.75 -8.56 -16.73
N LEU A 83 8.90 -8.61 -15.71
CA LEU A 83 8.01 -7.50 -15.32
C LEU A 83 8.06 -7.34 -13.80
N GLN A 84 8.75 -6.30 -13.33
CA GLN A 84 8.80 -6.00 -11.88
C GLN A 84 7.54 -5.28 -11.41
N CYS A 85 7.07 -4.31 -12.19
CA CYS A 85 5.84 -3.60 -11.90
C CYS A 85 5.19 -3.16 -13.22
N GLY A 86 4.04 -3.73 -13.56
CA GLY A 86 3.26 -3.36 -14.73
C GLY A 86 2.20 -4.41 -15.04
N GLY A 87 1.44 -4.21 -16.10
CA GLY A 87 0.36 -5.12 -16.48
C GLY A 87 0.30 -5.32 -17.98
N ALA A 88 -0.07 -6.55 -18.37
CA ALA A 88 -0.25 -6.99 -19.74
C ALA A 88 -1.62 -7.64 -19.89
N TYR A 89 -2.62 -6.89 -20.32
CA TYR A 89 -3.99 -7.39 -20.40
C TYR A 89 -4.76 -6.77 -21.58
N LEU A 90 -5.76 -7.51 -22.06
CA LEU A 90 -6.74 -6.99 -23.00
C LEU A 90 -7.95 -6.42 -22.25
N LYS A 91 -8.41 -5.25 -22.68
CA LYS A 91 -9.66 -4.62 -22.25
C LYS A 91 -10.66 -4.67 -23.39
N TYR A 92 -11.81 -5.26 -23.12
CA TYR A 92 -12.95 -5.17 -24.02
C TYR A 92 -13.85 -4.02 -23.55
N LEU A 93 -13.99 -2.97 -24.36
CA LEU A 93 -14.72 -1.79 -23.94
C LEU A 93 -16.23 -1.99 -24.07
N ARG A 94 -16.91 -2.09 -22.92
CA ARG A 94 -18.32 -1.75 -22.75
C ARG A 94 -18.46 -0.82 -21.54
N HIS A 95 -19.56 -0.09 -21.46
CA HIS A 95 -19.79 1.05 -20.54
C HIS A 95 -19.85 0.71 -19.03
N GLN A 96 -19.42 -0.46 -18.57
CA GLN A 96 -19.53 -0.82 -17.16
C GLN A 96 -18.22 -1.42 -16.63
N GLU A 97 -17.73 -0.85 -15.54
CA GLU A 97 -16.51 -1.30 -14.85
C GLU A 97 -16.89 -2.26 -13.72
N SER A 98 -16.30 -3.46 -13.72
CA SER A 98 -16.44 -4.46 -12.65
C SER A 98 -15.18 -5.30 -12.60
N THR A 99 -14.68 -5.59 -11.40
CA THR A 99 -13.47 -6.39 -11.19
C THR A 99 -13.82 -7.71 -10.50
N ILE A 100 -13.09 -8.77 -10.84
CA ILE A 100 -13.20 -10.08 -10.17
C ILE A 100 -12.68 -9.91 -8.73
N SER A 101 -13.52 -10.16 -7.73
CA SER A 101 -13.20 -10.02 -6.30
C SER A 101 -12.17 -11.04 -5.85
N SER A 102 -12.39 -12.28 -6.29
CA SER A 102 -11.63 -13.41 -5.79
C SER A 102 -10.17 -13.32 -6.28
N THR A 103 -9.22 -13.67 -5.40
CA THR A 103 -7.76 -13.60 -5.63
C THR A 103 -7.39 -14.01 -7.06
N PRO A 104 -6.80 -13.12 -7.86
CA PRO A 104 -6.49 -13.43 -9.25
C PRO A 104 -5.55 -14.65 -9.32
N PRO A 105 -5.63 -15.46 -10.39
CA PRO A 105 -4.70 -16.57 -10.57
C PRO A 105 -3.26 -16.02 -10.63
N SER A 106 -2.32 -16.76 -10.04
CA SER A 106 -0.90 -16.39 -10.10
C SER A 106 -0.44 -16.37 -11.56
N VAL A 107 0.23 -15.28 -11.93
CA VAL A 107 0.81 -15.10 -13.26
C VAL A 107 2.20 -15.74 -13.27
N PRO A 108 2.56 -16.56 -14.28
CA PRO A 108 3.93 -17.03 -14.46
C PRO A 108 4.93 -15.87 -14.56
N SER A 109 6.05 -15.96 -13.85
CA SER A 109 7.07 -14.89 -13.78
C SER A 109 8.29 -15.14 -14.67
N ASP A 110 8.21 -16.13 -15.57
CA ASP A 110 9.33 -16.49 -16.44
C ASP A 110 9.36 -15.64 -17.74
N LYS A 111 10.32 -15.95 -18.63
CA LYS A 111 10.55 -15.22 -19.90
C LYS A 111 9.94 -15.91 -21.12
N PHE A 112 9.20 -17.00 -20.91
CA PHE A 112 8.55 -17.74 -21.97
C PHE A 112 7.26 -17.06 -22.40
N SER A 113 6.77 -17.49 -23.56
CA SER A 113 5.44 -17.13 -24.02
C SER A 113 4.39 -17.91 -23.23
N HIS A 114 3.40 -17.20 -22.70
CA HIS A 114 2.24 -17.82 -22.07
C HIS A 114 0.96 -17.44 -22.81
N VAL A 115 0.07 -18.42 -22.96
CA VAL A 115 -1.23 -18.24 -23.60
C VAL A 115 -2.30 -18.07 -22.54
N TYR A 116 -2.96 -16.92 -22.56
CA TYR A 116 -4.07 -16.59 -21.66
C TYR A 116 -5.38 -16.76 -22.41
N THR A 117 -6.28 -17.56 -21.85
CA THR A 117 -7.61 -17.81 -22.43
C THR A 117 -8.70 -17.52 -21.43
N ALA A 118 -9.67 -16.68 -21.80
CA ALA A 118 -10.90 -16.47 -21.07
C ALA A 118 -12.08 -17.02 -21.87
N ILE A 119 -12.81 -17.98 -21.29
CA ILE A 119 -13.98 -18.61 -21.89
C ILE A 119 -15.21 -18.12 -21.13
N LEU A 120 -16.06 -17.36 -21.81
CA LEU A 120 -17.32 -16.85 -21.31
C LEU A 120 -18.46 -17.66 -21.91
N LYS A 121 -19.24 -18.33 -21.07
CA LYS A 121 -20.38 -19.14 -21.50
C LYS A 121 -21.70 -18.42 -21.27
N PRO A 122 -22.76 -18.74 -22.05
CA PRO A 122 -24.11 -18.20 -21.84
C PRO A 122 -24.73 -18.54 -20.49
N ASP A 123 -24.23 -19.57 -19.80
CA ASP A 123 -24.69 -19.96 -18.46
C ASP A 123 -24.06 -19.13 -17.33
N ASN A 124 -23.54 -17.94 -17.67
CA ASN A 124 -22.86 -16.99 -16.78
C ASN A 124 -21.57 -17.52 -16.14
N LYS A 125 -20.98 -18.58 -16.68
CA LYS A 125 -19.69 -19.10 -16.20
C LYS A 125 -18.53 -18.47 -16.98
N LEU A 126 -17.53 -18.06 -16.22
CA LEU A 126 -16.22 -17.64 -16.70
C LEU A 126 -15.19 -18.70 -16.33
N LYS A 127 -14.36 -19.10 -17.29
CA LYS A 127 -13.17 -19.91 -17.05
C LYS A 127 -11.95 -19.17 -17.54
N ILE A 128 -10.90 -19.13 -16.73
CA ILE A 128 -9.60 -18.56 -17.07
C ILE A 128 -8.60 -19.70 -17.12
N LEU A 129 -7.95 -19.83 -18.27
CA LEU A 129 -6.92 -20.82 -18.51
C LEU A 129 -5.59 -20.11 -18.79
N ILE A 130 -4.51 -20.67 -18.27
CA ILE A 130 -3.13 -20.25 -18.57
C ILE A 130 -2.44 -21.49 -19.13
N ASP A 131 -1.91 -21.38 -20.34
CA ASP A 131 -1.25 -22.48 -21.09
C ASP A 131 -2.14 -23.72 -21.28
N GLY A 132 -3.45 -23.50 -21.42
CA GLY A 132 -4.45 -24.55 -21.57
C GLY A 132 -4.88 -25.23 -20.26
N GLU A 133 -4.28 -24.87 -19.12
CA GLU A 133 -4.70 -25.36 -17.81
C GLU A 133 -5.71 -24.41 -17.16
N GLU A 134 -6.82 -24.94 -16.63
CA GLU A 134 -7.80 -24.16 -15.88
C GLU A 134 -7.20 -23.67 -14.56
N LYS A 135 -6.99 -22.35 -14.44
CA LYS A 135 -6.48 -21.71 -13.21
C LYS A 135 -7.58 -21.09 -12.38
N LYS A 136 -8.71 -20.73 -13.00
CA LYS A 136 -9.85 -20.15 -12.29
C LYS A 136 -11.18 -20.42 -12.99
N ALA A 137 -12.21 -20.68 -12.20
CA ALA A 137 -13.60 -20.67 -12.61
C ALA A 137 -14.36 -19.67 -11.72
N ALA A 138 -15.28 -18.92 -12.32
CA ALA A 138 -16.10 -17.93 -11.64
C ALA A 138 -17.50 -17.89 -12.28
N ASN A 139 -18.48 -17.36 -11.56
CA ASN A 139 -19.82 -17.09 -12.07
C ASN A 139 -20.13 -15.60 -12.00
N PHE A 140 -20.51 -14.98 -13.12
CA PHE A 140 -20.82 -13.55 -13.19
C PHE A 140 -21.98 -13.13 -12.27
N LEU A 141 -22.87 -14.06 -11.90
CA LEU A 141 -23.99 -13.78 -11.01
C LEU A 141 -23.70 -14.09 -9.54
N SER A 142 -22.52 -14.62 -9.22
CA SER A 142 -22.13 -14.89 -7.83
C SER A 142 -21.56 -13.62 -7.18
N ALA A 143 -22.09 -13.26 -6.01
CA ALA A 143 -21.59 -12.14 -5.22
C ALA A 143 -20.22 -12.44 -4.58
N GLU A 144 -19.80 -13.70 -4.53
CA GLU A 144 -18.50 -14.11 -3.97
C GLU A 144 -17.36 -13.99 -4.99
N ASP A 145 -17.69 -13.91 -6.29
CA ASP A 145 -16.69 -13.92 -7.36
C ASP A 145 -16.33 -12.51 -7.87
N PHE A 146 -17.17 -11.50 -7.63
CA PHE A 146 -17.04 -10.13 -8.16
C PHE A 146 -17.26 -9.06 -7.09
N GLU A 147 -16.39 -8.05 -7.03
CA GLU A 147 -16.46 -6.92 -6.08
C GLU A 147 -16.28 -5.60 -6.85
N PRO A 148 -17.27 -4.69 -6.81
CA PRO A 148 -18.59 -4.90 -6.23
C PRO A 148 -19.37 -5.99 -6.98
N ALA A 149 -20.26 -6.68 -6.26
CA ALA A 149 -21.12 -7.68 -6.87
C ALA A 149 -21.87 -7.05 -8.06
N LEU A 150 -21.89 -7.75 -9.19
CA LEU A 150 -22.59 -7.29 -10.41
C LEU A 150 -24.10 -7.16 -10.20
N ILE A 151 -24.62 -7.91 -9.23
CA ILE A 151 -26.01 -7.85 -8.78
C ILE A 151 -26.03 -7.14 -7.44
N PRO A 152 -26.86 -6.09 -7.27
CA PRO A 152 -27.03 -5.44 -5.97
C PRO A 152 -27.48 -6.46 -4.91
N PRO A 153 -27.09 -6.27 -3.65
CA PRO A 153 -27.49 -7.18 -2.57
C PRO A 153 -29.02 -7.19 -2.46
N LYS A 154 -29.58 -8.37 -2.15
CA LYS A 154 -31.04 -8.52 -1.97
C LYS A 154 -31.58 -7.72 -0.79
N THR A 155 -30.73 -7.41 0.18
CA THR A 155 -31.06 -6.69 1.41
C THR A 155 -30.05 -5.57 1.60
N ILE A 156 -30.54 -4.37 1.92
CA ILE A 156 -29.73 -3.24 2.36
C ILE A 156 -29.90 -3.08 3.88
N PRO A 157 -28.86 -2.63 4.62
CA PRO A 157 -29.06 -2.22 6.00
C PRO A 157 -30.04 -1.06 6.05
N ASP A 158 -30.89 -1.04 7.07
CA ASP A 158 -31.86 0.03 7.28
C ASP A 158 -31.11 1.35 7.59
N PRO A 159 -31.22 2.39 6.74
CA PRO A 159 -30.53 3.67 6.97
C PRO A 159 -30.98 4.39 8.25
N ASP A 160 -32.17 4.07 8.75
CA ASP A 160 -32.73 4.68 9.97
C ASP A 160 -32.36 3.89 11.24
N ASP A 161 -31.76 2.70 11.11
CA ASP A 161 -31.30 1.92 12.25
C ASP A 161 -30.12 2.63 12.93
N ARG A 162 -30.24 2.84 14.23
CA ARG A 162 -29.25 3.51 15.06
C ARG A 162 -29.05 2.69 16.30
N LYS A 163 -27.79 2.36 16.56
CA LYS A 163 -27.38 1.74 17.81
C LYS A 163 -27.95 2.53 19.00
N PRO A 164 -28.70 1.90 19.92
CA PRO A 164 -29.23 2.55 21.10
C PRO A 164 -28.13 3.18 21.97
N LYS A 165 -28.47 4.25 22.71
CA LYS A 165 -27.50 4.94 23.59
C LYS A 165 -27.02 4.07 24.75
N ASP A 166 -27.82 3.10 25.17
CA ASP A 166 -27.55 2.16 26.27
C ASP A 166 -26.89 0.86 25.80
N TRP A 167 -26.55 0.76 24.52
CA TRP A 167 -25.93 -0.44 23.98
C TRP A 167 -24.46 -0.55 24.40
N ASP A 168 -24.21 -1.45 25.36
CA ASP A 168 -22.87 -1.75 25.87
C ASP A 168 -22.15 -2.80 25.01
N GLU A 169 -21.05 -2.41 24.37
CA GLU A 169 -20.19 -3.28 23.57
C GLU A 169 -18.96 -3.79 24.33
N ARG A 170 -18.84 -3.50 25.63
CA ARG A 170 -17.68 -3.91 26.41
C ARG A 170 -17.71 -5.42 26.63
N ALA A 171 -16.75 -6.13 26.02
CA ALA A 171 -16.60 -7.57 26.20
C ALA A 171 -16.19 -7.99 27.62
N LYS A 172 -15.58 -7.08 28.38
CA LYS A 172 -15.19 -7.27 29.78
C LYS A 172 -15.55 -6.01 30.57
N ILE A 173 -16.10 -6.20 31.76
CA ILE A 173 -16.38 -5.13 32.71
C ILE A 173 -15.50 -5.32 33.96
N PRO A 174 -15.09 -4.24 34.65
CA PRO A 174 -14.49 -4.35 35.97
C PRO A 174 -15.43 -5.10 36.92
N ASP A 175 -14.86 -5.91 37.80
CA ASP A 175 -15.64 -6.59 38.84
C ASP A 175 -16.24 -5.53 39.78
N PRO A 176 -17.58 -5.42 39.88
CA PRO A 176 -18.21 -4.43 40.76
C PRO A 176 -17.90 -4.65 42.24
N ASP A 177 -17.55 -5.88 42.64
CA ASP A 177 -17.15 -6.22 44.02
C ASP A 177 -15.63 -6.16 44.22
N GLY A 178 -14.86 -5.81 43.17
CA GLY A 178 -13.42 -5.66 43.21
C GLY A 178 -12.99 -4.44 44.02
N VAL A 179 -12.73 -4.63 45.31
CA VAL A 179 -12.18 -3.59 46.19
C VAL A 179 -10.65 -3.65 46.14
N LYS A 180 -10.05 -2.48 45.97
CA LYS A 180 -8.61 -2.30 45.99
C LYS A 180 -8.03 -2.60 47.39
N PRO A 181 -6.91 -3.35 47.52
CA PRO A 181 -6.33 -3.69 48.82
C PRO A 181 -5.85 -2.45 49.60
N ASP A 182 -5.89 -2.53 50.95
CA ASP A 182 -5.48 -1.44 51.85
C ASP A 182 -3.99 -1.06 51.74
N ASP A 183 -3.13 -1.98 51.28
CA ASP A 183 -1.67 -1.79 51.09
C ASP A 183 -1.33 -1.14 49.72
N TRP A 184 -2.34 -0.78 48.92
CA TRP A 184 -2.12 -0.14 47.64
C TRP A 184 -2.23 1.38 47.74
N ASP A 185 -1.08 2.03 47.64
CA ASP A 185 -0.91 3.47 47.51
C ASP A 185 -0.90 3.90 46.02
N GLU A 186 -1.80 4.79 45.58
CA GLU A 186 -1.80 5.32 44.19
C GLU A 186 -0.75 6.41 43.97
N ASP A 187 -0.34 7.06 45.05
CA ASP A 187 0.51 8.23 45.02
C ASP A 187 1.99 7.84 45.19
N ALA A 188 2.28 6.57 45.47
CA ALA A 188 3.63 6.05 45.53
C ALA A 188 4.33 6.25 44.16
N PRO A 189 5.49 6.93 44.09
CA PRO A 189 6.20 7.09 42.84
C PRO A 189 6.85 5.76 42.43
N MET A 190 7.03 5.54 41.11
CA MET A 190 7.66 4.33 40.57
C MET A 190 9.14 4.19 41.00
N GLU A 191 9.81 5.33 41.18
CA GLU A 191 11.20 5.42 41.59
C GLU A 191 11.34 6.42 42.74
N ILE A 192 12.29 6.15 43.64
CA ILE A 192 12.68 7.00 44.76
C ILE A 192 14.19 7.21 44.71
N GLU A 193 14.69 8.30 45.27
CA GLU A 193 16.13 8.54 45.32
C GLU A 193 16.86 7.43 46.09
N ASP A 194 18.01 7.01 45.58
CA ASP A 194 18.83 6.01 46.24
C ASP A 194 19.71 6.63 47.34
N GLU A 195 19.18 6.66 48.57
CA GLU A 195 19.92 7.15 49.74
C GLU A 195 21.24 6.39 50.01
N ASP A 196 21.35 5.14 49.54
CA ASP A 196 22.54 4.30 49.69
C ASP A 196 23.62 4.64 48.65
N ALA A 197 23.27 5.38 47.59
CA ALA A 197 24.22 5.81 46.58
C ALA A 197 25.15 6.91 47.14
N VAL A 198 26.45 6.66 47.07
CA VAL A 198 27.48 7.63 47.45
C VAL A 198 28.11 8.20 46.19
N LYS A 199 28.29 9.52 46.17
CA LYS A 199 28.96 10.21 45.08
C LYS A 199 30.38 9.67 44.87
N PRO A 200 30.78 9.28 43.65
CA PRO A 200 32.13 8.76 43.38
C PRO A 200 33.24 9.75 43.72
N GLU A 201 34.36 9.24 44.24
CA GLU A 201 35.58 10.04 44.44
C GLU A 201 36.16 10.45 43.08
N GLY A 202 36.44 11.75 42.89
CA GLY A 202 36.97 12.30 41.63
C GLY A 202 35.92 12.88 40.67
N TRP A 203 34.65 12.97 41.09
CA TRP A 203 33.61 13.71 40.36
C TRP A 203 33.95 15.20 40.24
N LEU A 204 33.81 15.77 39.04
CA LEU A 204 34.17 17.16 38.75
C LEU A 204 32.93 18.08 38.82
N ASP A 205 32.61 18.61 40.00
CA ASP A 205 31.41 19.47 40.19
C ASP A 205 31.44 20.79 39.43
N ASP A 206 32.63 21.39 39.31
CA ASP A 206 32.82 22.72 38.73
C ASP A 206 32.95 22.69 37.20
N GLU A 207 33.03 21.50 36.58
CA GLU A 207 33.13 21.33 35.14
C GLU A 207 31.77 20.90 34.58
N PRO A 208 31.21 21.60 33.57
CA PRO A 208 29.92 21.23 32.98
C PRO A 208 30.04 19.92 32.19
N GLU A 209 28.95 19.15 32.13
CA GLU A 209 28.87 17.90 31.34
C GLU A 209 29.03 18.18 29.84
N GLU A 210 28.42 19.26 29.36
CA GLU A 210 28.52 19.70 27.97
C GLU A 210 29.15 21.10 27.88
N ILE A 211 30.01 21.31 26.89
CA ILE A 211 30.65 22.59 26.56
C ILE A 211 30.26 23.00 25.14
N ASP A 212 30.22 24.30 24.86
CA ASP A 212 29.93 24.80 23.52
C ASP A 212 30.99 24.34 22.51
N ASP A 213 30.55 23.87 21.35
CA ASP A 213 31.43 23.50 20.24
C ASP A 213 32.02 24.74 19.57
N LEU A 214 33.24 25.09 19.97
CA LEU A 214 33.96 26.24 19.42
C LEU A 214 34.35 26.07 17.94
N ASP A 215 34.30 24.85 17.40
CA ASP A 215 34.60 24.56 16.00
C ASP A 215 33.33 24.58 15.12
N ALA A 216 32.14 24.69 15.71
CA ALA A 216 30.90 24.86 14.98
C ALA A 216 30.84 26.26 14.33
N LEU A 217 30.66 26.28 13.02
CA LEU A 217 30.48 27.52 12.26
C LEU A 217 29.00 27.77 12.01
N LYS A 218 28.56 29.01 12.26
CA LYS A 218 27.22 29.47 11.89
C LYS A 218 26.96 29.19 10.39
N PRO A 219 25.89 28.49 10.03
CA PRO A 219 25.54 28.24 8.64
C PRO A 219 25.36 29.56 7.86
N GLY A 220 25.84 29.60 6.61
CA GLY A 220 25.73 30.81 5.76
C GLY A 220 24.30 31.18 5.38
N GLU A 221 23.36 30.24 5.48
CA GLU A 221 21.93 30.40 5.21
C GLU A 221 21.10 30.63 6.49
N TRP A 222 21.75 30.86 7.65
CA TRP A 222 21.05 31.12 8.91
C TRP A 222 20.50 32.54 8.95
N ASP A 223 19.20 32.68 9.14
CA ASP A 223 18.50 33.95 9.21
C ASP A 223 18.20 34.32 10.67
N GLU A 224 18.78 35.40 11.21
CA GLU A 224 18.58 35.78 12.62
C GLU A 224 17.15 36.28 12.93
N GLU A 225 16.40 36.73 11.91
CA GLU A 225 15.04 37.22 12.07
C GLU A 225 14.03 36.06 12.10
N GLU A 226 14.25 35.03 11.29
CA GLU A 226 13.38 33.84 11.19
C GLU A 226 13.83 32.67 12.10
N ASP A 227 15.14 32.41 12.23
CA ASP A 227 15.71 31.28 12.98
C ASP A 227 16.22 31.67 14.39
N GLY A 228 16.35 32.97 14.69
CA GLY A 228 16.81 33.50 15.98
C GLY A 228 18.33 33.68 16.13
N GLU A 229 18.79 34.06 17.33
CA GLU A 229 20.22 34.17 17.64
C GLU A 229 20.88 32.78 17.60
N TRP A 230 21.92 32.64 16.78
CA TRP A 230 22.60 31.36 16.62
C TRP A 230 23.46 31.06 17.86
N GLU A 231 23.18 29.95 18.52
CA GLU A 231 24.02 29.39 19.59
C GLU A 231 24.76 28.15 19.07
N PRO A 232 26.06 27.99 19.39
CA PRO A 232 26.81 26.79 19.03
C PRO A 232 26.19 25.54 19.66
N PRO A 233 26.20 24.39 18.97
CA PRO A 233 25.79 23.12 19.58
C PRO A 233 26.72 22.78 20.74
N LYS A 234 26.18 22.09 21.75
CA LYS A 234 26.98 21.62 22.88
C LYS A 234 27.56 20.23 22.58
N ASN A 235 28.83 20.04 22.92
CA ASN A 235 29.55 18.78 22.83
C ASN A 235 29.91 18.28 24.23
N ASP A 236 30.04 16.96 24.37
CA ASP A 236 30.50 16.34 25.61
C ASP A 236 31.87 16.91 26.03
N ASN A 237 31.99 17.31 27.29
CA ASN A 237 33.23 17.88 27.79
C ASN A 237 34.31 16.79 27.90
N PRO A 238 35.44 16.90 27.17
CA PRO A 238 36.48 15.86 27.12
C PRO A 238 37.15 15.62 28.48
N LYS A 239 37.07 16.58 29.43
CA LYS A 239 37.54 16.37 30.81
C LYS A 239 36.69 15.35 31.56
N CYS A 240 35.42 15.22 31.18
CA CYS A 240 34.45 14.33 31.81
C CYS A 240 34.62 12.87 31.39
N GLU A 241 35.19 12.63 30.21
CA GLU A 241 35.58 11.28 29.77
C GLU A 241 36.71 10.68 30.63
N LEU A 242 37.55 11.54 31.22
CA LEU A 242 38.69 11.14 32.06
C LEU A 242 38.33 11.04 33.55
N ALA A 243 37.13 11.44 33.94
CA ALA A 243 36.63 11.43 35.31
C ALA A 243 35.42 10.47 35.45
N PRO A 244 35.01 10.10 36.67
CA PRO A 244 33.79 9.33 36.89
C PRO A 244 32.49 10.07 36.51
N GLY A 245 32.56 11.40 36.36
CA GLY A 245 31.47 12.26 35.93
C GLY A 245 31.76 13.74 36.20
N CYS A 246 30.88 14.60 35.70
CA CYS A 246 30.99 16.06 35.74
C CYS A 246 29.66 16.72 36.10
N GLY A 247 29.69 18.00 36.45
CA GLY A 247 28.51 18.78 36.77
C GLY A 247 27.95 18.49 38.16
N GLU A 248 26.75 18.99 38.45
CA GLU A 248 26.12 18.77 39.75
C GLU A 248 25.68 17.30 39.89
N TRP A 249 26.30 16.57 40.83
CA TRP A 249 25.95 15.17 41.06
C TRP A 249 24.50 15.02 41.51
N LYS A 250 23.69 14.32 40.72
CA LYS A 250 22.33 13.92 41.07
C LYS A 250 22.32 12.47 41.56
N ARG A 251 21.69 12.26 42.71
CA ARG A 251 21.51 10.94 43.30
C ARG A 251 20.70 10.06 42.33
N PRO A 252 21.15 8.84 42.01
CA PRO A 252 20.42 7.98 41.10
C PRO A 252 19.08 7.57 41.71
N MET A 253 18.10 7.35 40.85
CA MET A 253 16.79 6.84 41.25
C MET A 253 16.83 5.30 41.35
N LYS A 254 16.22 4.74 42.39
CA LYS A 254 15.99 3.30 42.58
C LYS A 254 14.50 2.98 42.55
N ARG A 255 14.18 1.76 42.10
CA ARG A 255 12.79 1.29 42.05
C ARG A 255 12.17 1.32 43.45
N ASN A 256 11.02 1.98 43.58
CA ASN A 256 10.30 2.05 44.84
C ASN A 256 9.69 0.68 45.20
N PRO A 257 10.09 0.03 46.31
CA PRO A 257 9.51 -1.25 46.71
C PRO A 257 8.02 -1.17 47.09
N ALA A 258 7.53 0.02 47.44
CA ALA A 258 6.13 0.28 47.78
C ALA A 258 5.24 0.50 46.54
N TYR A 259 5.83 0.69 45.35
CA TYR A 259 5.06 0.79 44.10
C TYR A 259 4.57 -0.60 43.67
N LYS A 260 3.24 -0.77 43.63
CA LYS A 260 2.55 -2.04 43.33
C LYS A 260 1.88 -2.03 41.97
#